data_AF-A0A9D2FGF4-F1
#
_entry.id   AF-A0A9D2FGF4-F1
#
_cell.length_a   1.000
_cell.length_b   1.000
_cell.length_c   1.000
_cell.angle_alpha   90.00
_cell.angle_beta   90.00
_cell.angle_gamma   90.00
#
_symmetry.space_group_name_H-M   'P 1'
#
loop_
_entity.id
_entity.type
_entity.pdbx_description
1 polymer ?
#
loop_
_entity_poly.entity_id
_entity_poly.type
_entity_poly.pdbx_seq_one_letter_code
_entity_poly.pdbx_strand_id
1 'polypeptide(L)'
;MPEEYLQAAFEIKASCDEISRRILRWHWESKPGGHGFDALLEHVRRRQEESPAYYGHMPDVGRKTSWQQLDTTLCMRVLLDPENDAAQPLDLLGNTVHPGAARRACNAVRTARNEAAHASDRSSGGQAAILFDEAVECVEDAYAGTAFSEKELAKYYQLSREYLRRCGVGGKEPAPPPDIPPAAPEGQGGPAPEVHVYPTGAARQKAAARRKAGGAEPAESPRQGAKPARSPASGKGAGAAARRPAGKGKAGARGSRKREPAGSRAALIAAAAALLIGLAVRAAGMGLLPFL
;
A
#
# COMPACT_ATOMS: atom_id res chain seq x y z
N MET A 1 5.06 5.93 -33.25
CA MET A 1 4.86 6.15 -31.80
C MET A 1 4.51 4.91 -30.94
N PRO A 2 4.56 3.63 -31.38
CA PRO A 2 4.38 2.49 -30.46
C PRO A 2 5.49 2.33 -29.41
N GLU A 3 6.67 2.91 -29.63
CA GLU A 3 7.85 2.65 -28.77
C GLU A 3 7.93 3.57 -27.55
N GLU A 4 7.43 4.82 -27.67
CA GLU A 4 7.59 5.82 -26.61
C GLU A 4 6.85 5.46 -25.32
N TYR A 5 5.66 4.86 -25.41
CA TYR A 5 4.90 4.47 -24.22
C TYR A 5 5.54 3.27 -23.50
N LEU A 6 6.14 2.34 -24.25
CA LEU A 6 6.87 1.20 -23.66
C LEU A 6 8.13 1.66 -22.97
N GLN A 7 8.88 2.57 -23.62
CA GLN A 7 10.07 3.15 -23.02
C GLN A 7 9.73 3.95 -21.76
N ALA A 8 8.66 4.76 -21.78
CA ALA A 8 8.16 5.45 -20.60
C ALA A 8 7.77 4.46 -19.48
N ALA A 9 7.11 3.35 -19.80
CA ALA A 9 6.77 2.32 -18.82
C ALA A 9 8.02 1.69 -18.18
N PHE A 10 9.07 1.39 -18.95
CA PHE A 10 10.35 0.92 -18.39
C PHE A 10 11.00 1.95 -17.44
N GLU A 11 10.99 3.23 -17.82
CA GLU A 11 11.54 4.32 -17.01
C GLU A 11 10.71 4.61 -15.75
N ILE A 12 9.39 4.48 -15.82
CA ILE A 12 8.49 4.52 -14.67
C ILE A 12 8.85 3.40 -13.69
N LYS A 13 9.01 2.16 -14.18
CA LYS A 13 9.42 1.03 -13.32
C LYS A 13 10.74 1.32 -12.62
N ALA A 14 11.75 1.81 -13.35
CA ALA A 14 13.05 2.17 -12.79
C ALA A 14 12.94 3.30 -11.74
N SER A 15 12.08 4.29 -11.99
CA SER A 15 11.80 5.40 -11.07
C SER A 15 11.12 4.89 -9.79
N CYS A 16 10.13 4.01 -9.91
CA CYS A 16 9.49 3.35 -8.78
C CYS A 16 10.48 2.49 -7.98
N ASP A 17 11.40 1.79 -8.63
CA ASP A 17 12.44 1.01 -7.95
C ASP A 17 13.37 1.94 -7.13
N GLU A 18 13.75 3.11 -7.67
CA GLU A 18 14.54 4.13 -6.94
C GLU A 18 13.77 4.68 -5.73
N ILE A 19 12.52 5.10 -5.93
CA ILE A 19 11.65 5.63 -4.87
C ILE A 19 11.44 4.58 -3.77
N SER A 20 11.15 3.34 -4.13
CA SER A 20 10.88 2.24 -3.20
C SER A 20 12.09 1.91 -2.33
N ARG A 21 13.28 1.82 -2.94
CA ARG A 21 14.54 1.61 -2.21
C ARG A 21 14.79 2.72 -1.21
N ARG A 22 14.56 3.97 -1.64
CA ARG A 22 14.77 5.14 -0.79
C ARG A 22 13.84 5.14 0.41
N ILE A 23 12.55 4.91 0.20
CA ILE A 23 11.56 4.83 1.28
C ILE A 23 11.94 3.70 2.25
N LEU A 24 12.18 2.48 1.74
CA LEU A 24 12.54 1.35 2.59
C LEU A 24 13.80 1.66 3.40
N ARG A 25 14.86 2.15 2.74
CA ARG A 25 16.11 2.47 3.41
C ARG A 25 15.91 3.52 4.50
N TRP A 26 15.16 4.58 4.23
CA TRP A 26 14.88 5.64 5.22
C TRP A 26 14.18 5.09 6.47
N HIS A 27 13.14 4.28 6.30
CA HIS A 27 12.45 3.63 7.42
C HIS A 27 13.34 2.63 8.15
N TRP A 28 14.08 1.82 7.40
CA TRP A 28 14.93 0.77 7.94
C TRP A 28 16.13 1.32 8.71
N GLU A 29 16.70 2.43 8.26
CA GLU A 29 17.80 3.10 8.95
C GLU A 29 17.33 3.90 10.17
N SER A 30 16.05 4.26 10.23
CA SER A 30 15.47 5.05 11.34
C SER A 30 14.90 4.20 12.49
N LYS A 31 14.73 2.88 12.30
CA LYS A 31 14.19 2.00 13.34
C LYS A 31 15.24 1.68 14.42
N PRO A 32 14.83 1.34 15.65
CA PRO A 32 15.76 0.83 16.66
C PRO A 32 16.35 -0.54 16.30
N GLY A 33 17.51 -0.86 16.89
CA GLY A 33 18.20 -2.13 16.70
C GLY A 33 19.01 -2.20 15.40
N GLY A 34 19.17 -3.41 14.85
CA GLY A 34 19.97 -3.64 13.64
C GLY A 34 19.35 -2.98 12.41
N HIS A 35 20.03 -1.99 11.85
CA HIS A 35 19.54 -1.14 10.76
C HIS A 35 20.43 -1.20 9.50
N GLY A 36 21.39 -2.14 9.46
CA GLY A 36 22.20 -2.42 8.28
C GLY A 36 21.46 -3.21 7.21
N PHE A 37 22.05 -3.29 6.02
CA PHE A 37 21.51 -4.07 4.90
C PHE A 37 21.45 -5.58 5.23
N ASP A 38 22.48 -6.13 5.88
CA ASP A 38 22.47 -7.54 6.29
C ASP A 38 21.34 -7.85 7.28
N ALA A 39 21.03 -6.91 8.18
CA ALA A 39 19.91 -7.04 9.10
C ALA A 39 18.55 -7.06 8.37
N LEU A 40 18.43 -6.32 7.27
CA LEU A 40 17.25 -6.40 6.39
C LEU A 40 17.13 -7.79 5.76
N LEU A 41 18.24 -8.33 5.23
CA LEU A 41 18.21 -9.66 4.61
C LEU A 41 17.89 -10.76 5.63
N GLU A 42 18.42 -10.65 6.84
CA GLU A 42 18.08 -11.54 7.95
C GLU A 42 16.59 -11.45 8.30
N HIS A 43 16.04 -10.24 8.41
CA HIS A 43 14.61 -10.05 8.63
C HIS A 43 13.77 -10.70 7.53
N VAL A 44 14.11 -10.50 6.26
CA VAL A 44 13.37 -11.11 5.14
C VAL A 44 13.43 -12.65 5.20
N ARG A 45 14.58 -13.25 5.53
CA ARG A 45 14.70 -14.71 5.71
C ARG A 45 13.82 -15.22 6.85
N ARG A 46 13.82 -14.52 7.99
CA ARG A 46 12.94 -14.85 9.13
C ARG A 46 11.46 -14.78 8.73
N ARG A 47 11.07 -13.71 8.02
CA ARG A 47 9.69 -13.55 7.56
C ARG A 47 9.27 -14.59 6.50
N GLN A 48 10.21 -15.13 5.72
CA GLN A 48 9.95 -16.27 4.84
C GLN A 48 9.54 -17.54 5.60
N GLU A 49 10.10 -17.75 6.79
CA GLU A 49 9.75 -18.88 7.67
C GLU A 49 8.44 -18.62 8.42
N GLU A 50 8.27 -17.43 8.98
CA GLU A 50 7.11 -17.05 9.80
C GLU A 50 5.83 -16.86 8.96
N SER A 51 5.94 -16.33 7.74
CA SER A 51 4.80 -16.08 6.85
C SER A 51 5.05 -16.55 5.41
N PRO A 52 5.12 -17.87 5.16
CA PRO A 52 5.40 -18.41 3.82
C PRO A 52 4.33 -18.03 2.79
N ALA A 53 3.09 -17.82 3.21
CA ALA A 53 2.01 -17.40 2.31
C ALA A 53 2.28 -16.00 1.71
N TYR A 54 2.88 -15.09 2.50
CA TYR A 54 3.15 -13.72 2.07
C TYR A 54 4.54 -13.56 1.42
N TYR A 55 5.56 -14.26 1.93
CA TYR A 55 6.95 -14.16 1.46
C TYR A 55 7.42 -15.31 0.56
N GLY A 56 6.71 -16.43 0.47
CA GLY A 56 7.20 -17.65 -0.19
C GLY A 56 7.43 -17.53 -1.70
N HIS A 57 6.82 -16.55 -2.35
CA HIS A 57 6.95 -16.30 -3.80
C HIS A 57 7.99 -15.20 -4.11
N MET A 58 8.84 -14.84 -3.15
CA MET A 58 9.77 -13.74 -3.30
C MET A 58 11.05 -14.13 -4.07
N PRO A 59 11.65 -13.19 -4.82
CA PRO A 59 12.96 -13.42 -5.43
C PRO A 59 14.02 -13.74 -4.37
N ASP A 60 14.95 -14.64 -4.71
CA ASP A 60 16.07 -15.00 -3.82
C ASP A 60 16.82 -13.75 -3.35
N VAL A 61 16.93 -13.60 -2.02
CA VAL A 61 17.64 -12.50 -1.36
C VAL A 61 19.08 -12.88 -1.01
N GLY A 62 19.44 -14.16 -1.09
CA GLY A 62 20.76 -14.67 -0.70
C GLY A 62 21.92 -14.12 -1.53
N ARG A 63 21.67 -13.66 -2.76
CA ARG A 63 22.68 -13.06 -3.64
C ARG A 63 22.75 -11.54 -3.61
N LYS A 64 21.85 -10.87 -2.86
CA LYS A 64 21.82 -9.41 -2.79
C LYS A 64 22.85 -8.93 -1.77
N THR A 65 23.63 -7.91 -2.13
CA THR A 65 24.74 -7.36 -1.31
C THR A 65 24.64 -5.84 -1.13
N SER A 66 23.66 -5.18 -1.76
CA SER A 66 23.45 -3.74 -1.62
C SER A 66 21.99 -3.33 -1.80
N TRP A 67 21.64 -2.17 -1.26
CA TRP A 67 20.32 -1.55 -1.42
C TRP A 67 19.91 -1.42 -2.89
N GLN A 68 20.84 -1.10 -3.78
CA GLN A 68 20.63 -0.86 -5.21
C GLN A 68 20.06 -2.08 -5.96
N GLN A 69 20.28 -3.29 -5.43
CA GLN A 69 19.80 -4.53 -6.02
C GLN A 69 18.37 -4.91 -5.57
N LEU A 70 17.76 -4.14 -4.66
CA LEU A 70 16.37 -4.36 -4.28
C LEU A 70 15.44 -3.76 -5.35
N ASP A 71 14.41 -4.52 -5.71
CA ASP A 71 13.32 -4.05 -6.58
C ASP A 71 12.13 -3.55 -5.75
N THR A 72 11.18 -2.88 -6.42
CA THR A 72 9.93 -2.41 -5.79
C THR A 72 9.17 -3.56 -5.12
N THR A 73 9.19 -4.76 -5.70
CA THR A 73 8.48 -5.94 -5.15
C THR A 73 8.96 -6.24 -3.73
N LEU A 74 10.28 -6.35 -3.54
CA LEU A 74 10.88 -6.62 -2.23
C LEU A 74 10.75 -5.44 -1.28
N CYS A 75 10.97 -4.22 -1.78
CA CYS A 75 10.83 -3.04 -0.93
C CYS A 75 9.41 -2.90 -0.37
N MET A 76 8.41 -3.05 -1.23
CA MET A 76 7.00 -2.94 -0.84
C MET A 76 6.54 -4.14 -0.01
N ARG A 77 7.13 -5.31 -0.20
CA ARG A 77 6.83 -6.49 0.64
C ARG A 77 7.12 -6.20 2.10
N VAL A 78 8.30 -5.63 2.38
CA VAL A 78 8.74 -5.28 3.73
C VAL A 78 8.00 -4.05 4.26
N LEU A 79 7.89 -2.97 3.47
CA LEU A 79 7.20 -1.74 3.89
C LEU A 79 5.71 -1.96 4.20
N LEU A 80 5.05 -2.85 3.47
CA LEU A 80 3.62 -3.15 3.61
C LEU A 80 3.37 -4.52 4.25
N ASP A 81 4.36 -5.10 4.94
CA ASP A 81 4.18 -6.35 5.65
C ASP A 81 3.02 -6.18 6.66
N PRO A 82 1.99 -7.03 6.59
CA PRO A 82 0.92 -7.01 7.60
C PRO A 82 1.43 -7.42 8.98
N GLU A 83 2.63 -8.02 9.06
CA GLU A 83 3.28 -8.52 10.29
C GLU A 83 2.40 -9.51 11.05
N ASN A 84 1.42 -10.12 10.36
CA ASN A 84 0.66 -11.25 10.87
C ASN A 84 1.65 -12.38 11.15
N ASP A 85 1.49 -12.99 12.32
CA ASP A 85 2.29 -14.15 12.76
C ASP A 85 3.79 -13.86 12.97
N ALA A 86 4.19 -12.58 12.96
CA ALA A 86 5.57 -12.20 13.27
C ALA A 86 5.86 -12.42 14.77
N ALA A 87 6.95 -13.13 15.09
CA ALA A 87 7.37 -13.27 16.48
C ALA A 87 7.79 -11.93 17.10
N GLN A 88 8.29 -11.02 16.25
CA GLN A 88 8.67 -9.65 16.60
C GLN A 88 8.14 -8.69 15.52
N PRO A 89 6.87 -8.25 15.62
CA PRO A 89 6.25 -7.39 14.62
C PRO A 89 7.03 -6.08 14.42
N LEU A 90 7.28 -5.74 13.16
CA LEU A 90 7.98 -4.52 12.76
C LEU A 90 7.12 -3.65 11.84
N ASP A 91 6.23 -2.84 12.43
CA ASP A 91 5.47 -1.85 11.66
C ASP A 91 6.35 -0.62 11.34
N LEU A 92 7.06 -0.68 10.22
CA LEU A 92 7.91 0.42 9.74
C LEU A 92 7.12 1.71 9.50
N LEU A 93 5.93 1.60 8.90
CA LEU A 93 5.13 2.77 8.52
C LEU A 93 4.34 3.38 9.68
N GLY A 94 3.98 2.56 10.68
CA GLY A 94 3.20 2.93 11.85
C GLY A 94 3.83 4.00 12.74
N ASN A 95 5.16 4.08 12.75
CA ASN A 95 5.91 5.00 13.62
C ASN A 95 6.19 6.38 12.99
N THR A 96 5.67 6.64 11.78
CA THR A 96 5.82 7.96 11.14
C THR A 96 4.85 8.99 11.71
N VAL A 97 5.13 10.28 11.48
CA VAL A 97 4.24 11.39 11.84
C VAL A 97 2.86 11.24 11.16
N HIS A 98 2.82 10.66 9.95
CA HIS A 98 1.60 10.46 9.16
C HIS A 98 1.52 9.04 8.56
N PRO A 99 1.21 8.00 9.38
CA PRO A 99 1.23 6.60 8.92
C PRO A 99 0.28 6.31 7.75
N GLY A 100 -0.88 6.97 7.73
CA GLY A 100 -1.83 6.84 6.63
C GLY A 100 -1.28 7.40 5.31
N ALA A 101 -0.53 8.50 5.34
CA ALA A 101 0.10 9.06 4.16
C ALA A 101 1.23 8.15 3.65
N ALA A 102 2.07 7.65 4.57
CA ALA A 102 3.15 6.71 4.26
C ALA A 102 2.62 5.42 3.59
N ARG A 103 1.54 4.82 4.12
CA ARG A 103 0.89 3.65 3.50
C ARG A 103 0.28 3.98 2.13
N ARG A 104 -0.33 5.15 1.96
CA ARG A 104 -0.86 5.58 0.65
C ARG A 104 0.27 5.73 -0.38
N ALA A 105 1.37 6.38 -0.01
CA ALA A 105 2.54 6.55 -0.88
C ALA A 105 3.11 5.19 -1.34
N CYS A 106 3.36 4.27 -0.40
CA CYS A 106 3.86 2.93 -0.74
C CYS A 106 2.89 2.17 -1.67
N ASN A 107 1.58 2.25 -1.42
CA ASN A 107 0.59 1.62 -2.29
C ASN A 107 0.54 2.27 -3.68
N ALA A 108 0.58 3.60 -3.78
CA ALA A 108 0.58 4.31 -5.05
C ALA A 108 1.81 3.95 -5.90
N VAL A 109 3.01 3.94 -5.30
CA VAL A 109 4.25 3.51 -5.98
C VAL A 109 4.15 2.06 -6.45
N ARG A 110 3.63 1.16 -5.61
CA ARG A 110 3.40 -0.25 -5.98
C ARG A 110 2.43 -0.37 -7.17
N THR A 111 1.33 0.37 -7.15
CA THR A 111 0.32 0.37 -8.21
C THR A 111 0.90 0.90 -9.53
N ALA A 112 1.57 2.06 -9.50
CA ALA A 112 2.24 2.64 -10.67
C ALA A 112 3.27 1.69 -11.28
N ARG A 113 4.11 1.07 -10.44
CA ARG A 113 5.11 0.09 -10.89
C ARG A 113 4.46 -1.13 -11.53
N ASN A 114 3.40 -1.66 -10.93
CA ASN A 114 2.73 -2.85 -11.45
C ASN A 114 2.03 -2.57 -12.78
N GLU A 115 1.36 -1.41 -12.91
CA GLU A 115 0.79 -0.98 -14.19
C GLU A 115 1.88 -0.88 -15.26
N ALA A 116 2.99 -0.19 -14.95
CA ALA A 116 4.11 -0.04 -15.88
C ALA A 116 4.72 -1.39 -16.29
N ALA A 117 4.82 -2.35 -15.37
CA ALA A 117 5.35 -3.68 -15.65
C ALA A 117 4.45 -4.52 -16.58
N HIS A 118 3.16 -4.20 -16.65
CA HIS A 118 2.18 -4.88 -17.50
C HIS A 118 1.76 -4.06 -18.72
N ALA A 119 2.38 -2.89 -18.93
CA ALA A 119 2.10 -2.05 -20.09
C ALA A 119 2.41 -2.81 -21.39
N SER A 120 1.41 -2.90 -22.25
CA SER A 120 1.49 -3.60 -23.55
C SER A 120 1.01 -2.74 -24.71
N ASP A 121 0.26 -1.68 -24.42
CA ASP A 121 -0.28 -0.73 -25.39
C ASP A 121 -0.20 0.71 -24.86
N ARG A 122 -0.55 1.67 -25.71
CA ARG A 122 -0.52 3.09 -25.36
C ARG A 122 -1.44 3.40 -24.16
N SER A 123 -2.56 2.72 -24.03
CA SER A 123 -3.53 2.99 -22.96
C SER A 123 -2.94 2.60 -21.60
N SER A 124 -2.40 1.39 -21.49
CA SER A 124 -1.71 0.90 -20.29
C SER A 124 -0.45 1.70 -19.98
N GLY A 125 0.33 2.10 -20.99
CA GLY A 125 1.45 3.03 -20.81
C GLY A 125 1.03 4.42 -20.30
N GLY A 126 -0.08 4.97 -20.80
CA GLY A 126 -0.67 6.21 -20.30
C GLY A 126 -1.19 6.09 -18.87
N GLN A 127 -1.85 4.98 -18.55
CA GLN A 127 -2.34 4.69 -17.21
C GLN A 127 -1.18 4.58 -16.20
N ALA A 128 -0.07 3.93 -16.60
CA ALA A 128 1.13 3.87 -15.78
C ALA A 128 1.71 5.27 -15.49
N ALA A 129 1.71 6.17 -16.48
CA ALA A 129 2.18 7.54 -16.31
C ALA A 129 1.27 8.36 -15.36
N ILE A 130 -0.05 8.19 -15.46
CA ILE A 130 -1.02 8.83 -14.54
C ILE A 130 -0.80 8.35 -13.11
N LEU A 131 -0.71 7.04 -12.91
CA LEU A 131 -0.47 6.46 -11.59
C LEU A 131 0.89 6.86 -11.01
N PHE A 132 1.91 7.02 -11.87
CA PHE A 132 3.20 7.53 -11.44
C PHE A 132 3.10 8.98 -10.96
N ASP A 133 2.35 9.84 -11.65
CA ASP A 133 2.11 11.22 -11.20
C ASP A 133 1.44 11.27 -9.82
N GLU A 134 0.38 10.47 -9.63
CA GLU A 134 -0.29 10.31 -8.34
C GLU A 134 0.66 9.76 -7.26
N ALA A 135 1.52 8.81 -7.62
CA ALA A 135 2.51 8.27 -6.70
C ALA A 135 3.52 9.35 -6.25
N VAL A 136 3.96 10.24 -7.15
CA VAL A 136 4.84 11.35 -6.79
C VAL A 136 4.13 12.32 -5.83
N GLU A 137 2.85 12.63 -6.05
CA GLU A 137 2.04 13.45 -5.12
C GLU A 137 1.94 12.79 -3.74
N CYS A 138 1.64 11.49 -3.68
CA CYS A 138 1.57 10.78 -2.41
C CYS A 138 2.93 10.72 -1.70
N VAL A 139 4.04 10.62 -2.45
CA VAL A 139 5.39 10.64 -1.91
C VAL A 139 5.76 12.02 -1.34
N GLU A 140 5.40 13.11 -2.04
CA GLU A 140 5.56 14.47 -1.49
C GLU A 140 4.78 14.62 -0.18
N ASP A 141 3.49 14.26 -0.18
CA ASP A 141 2.62 14.37 0.99
C ASP A 141 3.14 13.58 2.22
N ALA A 142 3.79 12.44 1.99
CA ALA A 142 4.28 11.56 3.06
C ALA A 142 5.72 11.85 3.49
N TYR A 143 6.60 12.29 2.57
CA TYR A 143 8.04 12.25 2.77
C TYR A 143 8.79 13.53 2.39
N ALA A 144 8.10 14.62 2.04
CA ALA A 144 8.75 15.91 1.82
C ALA A 144 9.48 16.39 3.09
N GLY A 145 10.76 16.76 2.92
CA GLY A 145 11.60 17.21 4.03
C GLY A 145 12.10 16.07 4.94
N THR A 146 11.80 14.81 4.61
CA THR A 146 12.31 13.63 5.31
C THR A 146 13.11 12.74 4.38
N ALA A 147 12.51 11.69 3.81
CA ALA A 147 13.19 10.77 2.91
C ALA A 147 13.53 11.42 1.55
N PHE A 148 12.85 12.51 1.19
CA PHE A 148 13.06 13.24 -0.07
C PHE A 148 13.26 14.73 0.17
N SER A 149 14.31 15.28 -0.45
CA SER A 149 14.51 16.72 -0.56
C SER A 149 13.59 17.35 -1.61
N GLU A 150 13.38 18.67 -1.54
CA GLU A 150 12.59 19.40 -2.54
C GLU A 150 13.15 19.25 -3.96
N LYS A 151 14.48 19.19 -4.10
CA LYS A 151 15.15 19.01 -5.39
C LYS A 151 14.85 17.64 -6.00
N GLU A 152 14.80 16.60 -5.17
CA GLU A 152 14.51 15.24 -5.62
C GLU A 152 13.04 15.07 -5.99
N LEU A 153 12.13 15.66 -5.22
CA LEU A 153 10.71 15.71 -5.59
C LEU A 153 10.51 16.47 -6.91
N ALA A 154 11.21 17.59 -7.11
CA ALA A 154 11.16 18.34 -8.36
C ALA A 154 11.63 17.51 -9.57
N LYS A 155 12.67 16.68 -9.42
CA LYS A 155 13.11 15.71 -10.43
C LYS A 155 11.99 14.74 -10.79
N TYR A 156 11.33 14.12 -9.80
CA TYR A 156 10.26 13.15 -10.09
C TYR A 156 9.03 13.79 -10.72
N TYR A 157 8.67 15.01 -10.33
CA TYR A 157 7.63 15.77 -11.02
C TYR A 157 7.98 16.14 -12.47
N GLN A 158 9.25 16.40 -12.76
CA GLN A 158 9.70 16.61 -14.15
C GLN A 158 9.58 15.32 -14.97
N LEU A 159 10.04 14.19 -14.41
CA LEU A 159 9.93 12.87 -15.05
C LEU A 159 8.45 12.51 -15.30
N SER A 160 7.58 12.69 -14.29
CA SER A 160 6.15 12.42 -14.42
C SER A 160 5.52 13.18 -15.59
N ARG A 161 5.78 14.49 -15.71
CA ARG A 161 5.29 15.30 -16.83
C ARG A 161 5.79 14.80 -18.18
N GLU A 162 7.04 14.39 -18.25
CA GLU A 162 7.61 13.85 -19.48
C GLU A 162 6.97 12.50 -19.86
N TYR A 163 6.74 11.62 -18.89
CA TYR A 163 6.05 10.35 -19.14
C TYR A 163 4.61 10.56 -19.61
N LEU A 164 3.86 11.47 -18.97
CA LEU A 164 2.51 11.83 -19.41
C LEU A 164 2.51 12.34 -20.86
N ARG A 165 3.45 13.24 -21.20
CA ARG A 165 3.61 13.77 -22.55
C ARG A 165 3.91 12.68 -23.58
N ARG A 166 4.88 11.80 -23.30
CA ARG A 166 5.29 10.70 -24.18
C ARG A 166 4.20 9.65 -24.38
N CYS A 167 3.37 9.44 -23.36
CA CYS A 167 2.20 8.57 -23.46
C CYS A 167 0.97 9.26 -24.09
N GLY A 168 1.04 10.55 -24.42
CA GLY A 168 -0.06 11.31 -25.03
C GLY A 168 -1.21 11.63 -24.07
N VAL A 169 -0.96 11.62 -22.76
CA VAL A 169 -1.95 11.94 -21.72
C VAL A 169 -2.05 13.46 -21.55
N GLY A 170 -3.27 14.01 -21.65
CA GLY A 170 -3.55 15.44 -21.40
C GLY A 170 -3.28 16.40 -22.58
N GLY A 171 -3.34 15.92 -23.82
CA GLY A 171 -2.87 16.65 -25.00
C GLY A 171 -3.47 18.04 -25.27
N LYS A 172 -2.58 19.01 -25.48
CA LYS A 172 -2.31 19.56 -26.81
C LYS A 172 -0.79 19.71 -26.96
N GLU A 173 -0.23 19.09 -27.99
CA GLU A 173 1.06 19.51 -28.53
C GLU A 173 0.92 20.97 -29.01
N PRO A 174 1.91 21.87 -28.77
CA PRO A 174 1.85 23.21 -29.34
C PRO A 174 1.67 23.08 -30.86
N ALA A 175 0.69 23.78 -31.41
CA ALA A 175 0.58 23.89 -32.86
C ALA A 175 1.95 24.32 -33.41
N PRO A 176 2.44 23.70 -34.49
CA PRO A 176 3.66 24.17 -35.13
C PRO A 176 3.49 25.68 -35.46
N PRO A 177 4.60 26.45 -35.49
CA PRO A 177 4.57 27.87 -35.82
C PRO A 177 3.72 28.11 -37.08
N PRO A 178 3.02 29.26 -37.19
CA PRO A 178 2.00 29.53 -38.21
C PRO A 178 2.45 29.49 -39.68
N ASP A 179 3.67 29.02 -39.97
CA ASP A 179 4.29 29.05 -41.29
C ASP A 179 4.32 27.68 -42.00
N ILE A 180 3.71 26.63 -41.44
CA ILE A 180 3.56 25.33 -42.13
C ILE A 180 2.06 25.11 -42.44
N PRO A 181 1.64 25.09 -43.72
CA PRO A 181 0.25 24.84 -44.07
C PRO A 181 -0.19 23.43 -43.62
N PRO A 182 -1.41 23.28 -43.11
CA PRO A 182 -1.89 22.00 -42.60
C PRO A 182 -2.01 20.99 -43.75
N ALA A 183 -1.31 19.86 -43.62
CA ALA A 183 -1.62 18.67 -44.42
C ALA A 183 -3.04 18.20 -44.06
N ALA A 184 -3.83 17.86 -45.08
CA ALA A 184 -5.22 17.44 -44.95
C ALA A 184 -5.38 16.25 -43.98
N PRO A 185 -6.51 16.16 -43.24
CA PRO A 185 -6.72 15.10 -42.28
C PRO A 185 -7.06 13.80 -43.02
N GLU A 186 -6.12 12.85 -43.03
CA GLU A 186 -6.47 11.46 -43.31
C GLU A 186 -7.17 10.87 -42.09
N GLY A 187 -8.44 10.52 -42.29
CA GLY A 187 -9.32 10.03 -41.24
C GLY A 187 -8.91 8.66 -40.71
N GLN A 188 -8.86 8.56 -39.38
CA GLN A 188 -9.43 7.43 -38.65
C GLN A 188 -9.68 7.87 -37.21
N GLY A 189 -10.94 8.16 -36.94
CA GLY A 189 -11.44 8.45 -35.61
C GLY A 189 -11.55 7.17 -34.79
N GLY A 190 -10.99 7.23 -33.58
CA GLY A 190 -11.60 6.68 -32.38
C GLY A 190 -11.51 7.76 -31.31
N PRO A 191 -12.51 7.93 -30.42
CA PRO A 191 -12.36 8.86 -29.32
C PRO A 191 -11.12 8.44 -28.51
N ALA A 192 -10.24 9.38 -28.20
CA ALA A 192 -9.20 9.16 -27.20
C ALA A 192 -9.91 8.64 -25.94
N PRO A 193 -9.40 7.56 -25.30
CA PRO A 193 -10.06 7.03 -24.12
C PRO A 193 -10.18 8.16 -23.10
N GLU A 194 -11.41 8.46 -22.71
CA GLU A 194 -11.72 9.38 -21.62
C GLU A 194 -11.28 8.69 -20.33
N VAL A 195 -9.98 8.71 -20.07
CA VAL A 195 -9.42 8.27 -18.80
C VAL A 195 -9.89 9.29 -17.80
N HIS A 196 -10.58 8.84 -16.76
CA HIS A 196 -11.03 9.68 -15.66
C HIS A 196 -9.79 10.21 -14.94
N VAL A 197 -9.30 11.36 -15.40
CA VAL A 197 -8.19 12.09 -14.79
C VAL A 197 -8.70 12.51 -13.41
N TYR A 198 -8.28 11.78 -12.38
CA TYR A 198 -8.36 12.31 -11.01
C TYR A 198 -7.68 13.68 -11.01
N PRO A 199 -8.19 14.68 -10.27
CA PRO A 199 -7.57 16.00 -10.22
C PRO A 199 -6.18 15.93 -9.58
N THR A 200 -5.19 15.46 -10.33
CA THR A 200 -3.76 15.60 -10.09
C THR A 200 -3.49 17.09 -10.10
N GLY A 201 -3.17 17.63 -8.93
CA GLY A 201 -3.25 19.07 -8.73
C GLY A 201 -3.56 19.50 -7.31
N ALA A 202 -4.26 18.70 -6.50
CA ALA A 202 -4.57 19.14 -5.12
C ALA A 202 -3.30 19.24 -4.25
N ALA A 203 -2.41 18.25 -4.32
CA ALA A 203 -1.10 18.30 -3.66
C ALA A 203 -0.20 19.37 -4.32
N ARG A 204 -0.16 19.42 -5.66
CA ARG A 204 0.61 20.42 -6.42
C ARG A 204 0.17 21.86 -6.14
N GLN A 205 -1.13 22.11 -5.95
CA GLN A 205 -1.69 23.40 -5.56
C GLN A 205 -1.35 23.72 -4.10
N LYS A 206 -1.37 22.74 -3.19
CA LYS A 206 -0.92 22.91 -1.80
C LYS A 206 0.58 23.20 -1.72
N ALA A 207 1.42 22.50 -2.48
CA ALA A 207 2.86 22.72 -2.55
C ALA A 207 3.19 24.07 -3.20
N ALA A 208 2.51 24.43 -4.29
CA ALA A 208 2.63 25.76 -4.91
C ALA A 208 2.15 26.88 -3.97
N ALA A 209 1.07 26.67 -3.21
CA ALA A 209 0.60 27.61 -2.19
C ALA A 209 1.60 27.75 -1.04
N ARG A 210 2.19 26.65 -0.56
CA ARG A 210 3.27 26.68 0.45
C ARG A 210 4.50 27.45 -0.04
N ARG A 211 4.91 27.26 -1.29
CA ARG A 211 6.02 28.00 -1.92
C ARG A 211 5.71 29.48 -2.14
N LYS A 212 4.47 29.83 -2.50
CA LYS A 212 4.02 31.24 -2.60
C LYS A 212 3.86 31.94 -1.25
N ALA A 213 3.63 31.17 -0.18
CA ALA A 213 3.47 31.69 1.19
C ALA A 213 4.80 31.93 1.92
N GLY A 214 5.97 31.71 1.29
CA GLY A 214 7.27 32.15 1.83
C GLY A 214 7.74 31.51 3.14
N GLY A 215 7.23 30.33 3.52
CA GLY A 215 7.52 29.71 4.81
C GLY A 215 8.70 28.74 4.77
N ALA A 216 9.92 29.23 4.95
CA ALA A 216 11.00 28.47 5.54
C ALA A 216 11.07 28.85 7.03
N GLU A 217 10.46 28.05 7.91
CA GLU A 217 10.89 27.84 9.30
C GLU A 217 10.11 26.66 9.92
N PRO A 218 10.73 25.88 10.84
CA PRO A 218 10.15 24.69 11.42
C PRO A 218 9.06 25.08 12.42
N ALA A 219 7.90 24.42 12.36
CA ALA A 219 6.83 24.67 13.32
C ALA A 219 7.23 24.16 14.72
N GLU A 220 7.79 25.08 15.50
CA GLU A 220 7.90 25.02 16.95
C GLU A 220 6.49 25.01 17.56
N SER A 221 6.30 24.22 18.62
CA SER A 221 5.06 24.10 19.37
C SER A 221 4.56 25.43 19.94
N PRO A 222 3.23 25.64 20.01
CA PRO A 222 2.64 26.40 21.10
C PRO A 222 2.23 25.45 22.22
N ARG A 223 2.98 25.49 23.32
CA ARG A 223 2.50 25.05 24.63
C ARG A 223 1.34 25.96 25.06
N GLN A 224 0.13 25.41 25.13
CA GLN A 224 -0.91 25.77 26.09
C GLN A 224 -1.53 24.43 26.51
N GLY A 225 -1.52 23.98 27.77
CA GLY A 225 -1.67 24.75 28.99
C GLY A 225 -3.06 24.55 29.61
N ALA A 226 -3.60 23.32 29.66
CA ALA A 226 -4.69 22.95 30.57
C ALA A 226 -4.76 21.41 30.76
N LYS A 227 -4.61 20.94 32.01
CA LYS A 227 -4.98 19.58 32.46
C LYS A 227 -6.40 19.62 33.10
N PRO A 228 -6.97 18.52 33.64
CA PRO A 228 -7.86 17.61 32.92
C PRO A 228 -9.24 17.48 33.63
N ALA A 229 -10.29 17.04 32.93
CA ALA A 229 -11.57 16.72 33.56
C ALA A 229 -12.06 15.31 33.20
N ARG A 230 -11.87 14.42 34.19
CA ARG A 230 -12.56 13.17 34.55
C ARG A 230 -13.75 12.71 33.69
N SER A 231 -13.71 11.44 33.30
CA SER A 231 -14.89 10.59 33.06
C SER A 231 -15.79 10.50 34.29
N PRO A 232 -17.06 10.09 34.11
CA PRO A 232 -17.40 8.76 34.60
C PRO A 232 -18.22 7.92 33.61
N ALA A 233 -18.24 6.62 33.91
CA ALA A 233 -18.85 5.52 33.19
C ALA A 233 -20.36 5.33 33.49
N SER A 234 -20.96 4.34 32.79
CA SER A 234 -22.28 3.68 32.99
C SER A 234 -23.46 4.33 32.25
N GLY A 235 -24.36 3.63 31.56
CA GLY A 235 -24.56 2.18 31.40
C GLY A 235 -25.79 1.86 30.52
N LYS A 236 -25.87 0.59 30.11
CA LYS A 236 -27.02 -0.25 29.67
C LYS A 236 -28.41 0.37 29.41
N GLY A 237 -29.02 -0.05 28.30
CA GLY A 237 -30.49 -0.14 28.15
C GLY A 237 -30.92 -0.80 26.83
N ALA A 238 -31.65 -1.91 26.92
CA ALA A 238 -32.21 -2.71 25.83
C ALA A 238 -33.74 -2.55 25.74
N GLY A 239 -34.34 -2.94 24.61
CA GLY A 239 -35.79 -3.20 24.43
C GLY A 239 -36.33 -2.55 23.14
N ALA A 240 -36.70 -3.26 22.06
CA ALA A 240 -37.70 -4.31 21.82
C ALA A 240 -39.05 -3.80 21.28
N ALA A 241 -39.54 -4.50 20.25
CA ALA A 241 -40.93 -4.72 19.82
C ALA A 241 -41.62 -3.82 18.74
N ALA A 242 -41.58 -4.33 17.49
CA ALA A 242 -42.70 -4.88 16.70
C ALA A 242 -43.98 -4.06 16.34
N ARG A 243 -44.36 -4.09 15.05
CA ARG A 243 -45.63 -4.66 14.51
C ARG A 243 -45.70 -4.64 12.95
N ARG A 244 -46.28 -5.71 12.36
CA ARG A 244 -46.50 -6.02 10.91
C ARG A 244 -47.95 -5.61 10.47
N PRO A 245 -48.62 -6.15 9.41
CA PRO A 245 -48.27 -6.77 8.09
C PRO A 245 -49.19 -6.36 6.88
N ALA A 246 -48.92 -6.87 5.65
CA ALA A 246 -49.84 -7.42 4.60
C ALA A 246 -49.24 -7.21 3.17
N GLY A 247 -49.30 -8.06 2.13
CA GLY A 247 -49.85 -9.39 1.80
C GLY A 247 -49.17 -9.91 0.49
N LYS A 248 -48.95 -11.23 0.30
CA LYS A 248 -49.70 -12.23 -0.54
C LYS A 248 -49.42 -12.12 -2.07
N GLY A 249 -49.05 -13.13 -2.87
CA GLY A 249 -49.02 -14.61 -2.74
C GLY A 249 -48.01 -15.33 -3.68
N LYS A 250 -47.62 -16.58 -3.33
CA LYS A 250 -47.76 -17.90 -4.03
C LYS A 250 -47.06 -18.06 -5.40
N ALA A 251 -46.42 -19.17 -5.79
CA ALA A 251 -45.99 -20.44 -5.18
C ALA A 251 -45.11 -21.22 -6.20
N GLY A 252 -44.19 -22.07 -5.73
CA GLY A 252 -43.50 -23.09 -6.54
C GLY A 252 -42.46 -23.86 -5.71
N ALA A 253 -42.69 -25.14 -5.46
CA ALA A 253 -42.09 -25.94 -4.38
C ALA A 253 -40.92 -26.84 -4.81
N ARG A 254 -39.94 -27.07 -3.91
CA ARG A 254 -39.31 -28.38 -3.69
C ARG A 254 -38.40 -28.44 -2.44
N GLY A 255 -38.69 -29.39 -1.56
CA GLY A 255 -37.67 -30.21 -0.87
C GLY A 255 -36.96 -29.64 0.36
N SER A 256 -37.51 -29.91 1.54
CA SER A 256 -36.84 -29.78 2.84
C SER A 256 -35.73 -30.82 3.06
N ARG A 257 -34.56 -30.39 3.54
CA ARG A 257 -33.76 -31.06 4.60
C ARG A 257 -32.63 -30.14 5.06
N LYS A 258 -32.85 -29.45 6.17
CA LYS A 258 -31.85 -28.64 6.87
C LYS A 258 -30.93 -29.62 7.62
N ARG A 259 -29.73 -29.88 7.09
CA ARG A 259 -28.68 -30.61 7.81
C ARG A 259 -28.04 -29.66 8.82
N GLU A 260 -28.09 -30.00 10.11
CA GLU A 260 -27.16 -29.45 11.09
C GLU A 260 -25.72 -29.91 10.76
N PRO A 261 -24.69 -29.06 10.90
CA PRO A 261 -23.33 -29.50 10.72
C PRO A 261 -22.88 -30.29 11.95
N ALA A 262 -22.82 -31.61 11.82
CA ALA A 262 -22.21 -32.54 12.78
C ALA A 262 -20.67 -32.41 12.85
N GLY A 263 -20.13 -31.19 12.79
CA GLY A 263 -18.71 -30.88 12.92
C GLY A 263 -18.33 -30.19 14.24
N SER A 264 -19.29 -29.57 14.93
CA SER A 264 -18.98 -28.74 16.11
C SER A 264 -18.79 -29.57 17.40
N ARG A 265 -19.60 -30.60 17.65
CA ARG A 265 -19.50 -31.41 18.87
C ARG A 265 -18.27 -32.32 18.88
N ALA A 266 -17.93 -32.92 17.73
CA ALA A 266 -16.74 -33.76 17.61
C ALA A 266 -15.44 -32.95 17.82
N ALA A 267 -15.39 -31.73 17.26
CA ALA A 267 -14.26 -30.81 17.47
C ALA A 267 -14.13 -30.36 18.94
N LEU A 268 -15.25 -30.08 19.61
CA LEU A 268 -15.24 -29.73 21.03
C LEU A 268 -14.82 -30.89 21.93
N ILE A 269 -15.26 -32.13 21.63
CA ILE A 269 -14.85 -33.32 22.37
C ILE A 269 -13.35 -33.60 22.17
N ALA A 270 -12.84 -33.45 20.93
CA ALA A 270 -11.42 -33.62 20.64
C ALA A 270 -10.55 -32.58 21.36
N ALA A 271 -10.98 -31.31 21.39
CA ALA A 271 -10.28 -30.25 22.11
C ALA A 271 -10.26 -30.50 23.63
N ALA A 272 -11.38 -30.96 24.21
CA ALA A 272 -11.46 -31.30 25.63
C ALA A 272 -10.54 -32.49 25.99
N ALA A 273 -10.50 -33.53 25.15
CA ALA A 273 -9.62 -34.69 25.35
C ALA A 273 -8.13 -34.30 25.29
N ALA A 274 -7.74 -33.48 24.32
CA ALA A 274 -6.36 -33.01 24.20
C ALA A 274 -5.92 -32.18 25.43
N LEU A 275 -6.82 -31.37 25.97
CA LEU A 275 -6.56 -30.53 27.15
C LEU A 275 -6.40 -31.38 28.43
N LEU A 276 -7.21 -32.43 28.58
CA LEU A 276 -7.09 -33.40 29.68
C LEU A 276 -5.78 -34.19 29.62
N ILE A 277 -5.37 -34.63 28.42
CA ILE A 277 -4.08 -35.33 28.22
C ILE A 277 -2.92 -34.39 28.56
N GLY A 278 -2.95 -33.14 28.09
CA GLY A 278 -1.91 -32.15 28.41
C GLY A 278 -1.79 -31.85 29.91
N LEU A 279 -2.92 -31.78 30.62
CA LEU A 279 -2.96 -31.64 32.07
C LEU A 279 -2.39 -32.87 32.80
N ALA A 280 -2.72 -34.08 32.35
CA ALA A 280 -2.21 -35.32 32.93
C ALA A 280 -0.69 -35.47 32.75
N VAL A 281 -0.17 -35.16 31.55
CA VAL A 281 1.28 -35.17 31.27
C VAL A 281 2.02 -34.13 32.13
N ARG A 282 1.43 -32.94 32.29
CA ARG A 282 2.00 -31.89 33.14
C ARG A 282 1.97 -32.27 34.63
N ALA A 283 0.89 -32.90 35.10
CA ALA A 283 0.78 -33.39 36.48
C ALA A 283 1.78 -34.52 36.77
N ALA A 284 2.00 -35.44 35.81
CA ALA A 284 3.02 -36.48 35.91
C ALA A 284 4.44 -35.88 35.95
N GLY A 285 4.73 -34.89 35.11
CA GLY A 285 6.03 -34.19 35.11
C GLY A 285 6.29 -33.36 36.37
N MET A 286 5.24 -32.98 37.10
CA MET A 286 5.33 -32.26 38.38
C MET A 286 5.28 -33.21 39.61
N GLY A 287 5.27 -34.53 39.40
CA GLY A 287 5.26 -35.52 40.50
C GLY A 287 3.96 -35.53 41.33
N LEU A 288 2.86 -35.02 40.76
CA LEU A 288 1.56 -34.87 41.43
C LEU A 288 0.64 -36.10 41.29
N LEU A 289 1.10 -37.16 40.63
CA LEU A 289 0.37 -38.43 40.50
C LEU A 289 1.09 -39.52 41.31
N PRO A 290 0.54 -39.99 42.44
CA PRO A 290 1.04 -41.18 43.12
C PRO A 290 0.71 -42.40 42.25
N PHE A 291 1.72 -43.26 42.09
CA PHE A 291 1.67 -44.54 41.37
C PHE A 291 0.36 -45.31 41.58
N LEU A 292 -0.23 -45.73 40.45
CA LEU A 292 -1.04 -46.94 40.32
C LEU A 292 -0.72 -47.57 38.96
#